data_AF-A0ABC8JLD4-F1
#
_entry.id   AF-A0ABC8JLD4-F1
#
_cell.length_a   1.000
_cell.length_b   1.000
_cell.length_c   1.000
_cell.angle_alpha   90.00
_cell.angle_beta   90.00
_cell.angle_gamma   90.00
#
_symmetry.space_group_name_H-M   'P 1'
#
loop_
_entity.id
_entity.type
_entity.pdbx_description
1 polymer ?
#
loop_
_entity_poly.entity_id
_entity_poly.type
_entity_poly.pdbx_seq_one_letter_code
_entity_poly.pdbx_strand_id
1 'polypeptide(L)' 'MEKEESQLPPCPLPDRLFAAEEEPIGVRVIAHHKSCGIRQILNTLDTNEVEMIRFLPFGKFIDAHNL' A
#
# COMPACT_ATOMS: atom_id res chain seq x y z
N MET A 1 40.58 6.21 11.88
CA MET A 1 39.39 5.38 12.12
C MET A 1 38.19 6.26 11.81
N GLU A 2 37.88 6.35 10.53
CA GLU A 2 36.79 7.18 10.00
C GLU A 2 35.50 6.47 10.36
N LYS A 3 34.72 7.05 11.28
CA LYS A 3 33.37 6.56 11.59
C LYS A 3 32.44 7.20 10.57
N GLU A 4 31.77 6.33 9.80
CA GLU A 4 30.70 6.67 8.88
C GLU A 4 29.78 7.73 9.50
N GLU A 5 29.84 8.93 8.93
CA GLU A 5 28.86 9.98 9.14
C GLU A 5 27.60 9.58 8.38
N SER A 6 26.91 8.57 8.89
CA SER A 6 25.63 8.10 8.39
C SER A 6 24.58 9.16 8.72
N GLN A 7 24.47 10.13 7.81
CA GLN A 7 23.38 11.09 7.61
C GLN A 7 22.36 11.11 8.76
N LEU A 8 22.70 11.85 9.82
CA LEU A 8 21.70 12.20 10.83
C LEU A 8 20.59 13.01 10.12
N PRO A 9 19.31 12.76 10.44
CA PRO A 9 18.22 13.53 9.85
C PRO A 9 18.48 15.03 10.12
N PRO A 10 18.08 15.93 9.20
CA PRO A 10 18.33 17.38 9.33
C PRO A 10 17.81 18.04 10.61
N CYS A 11 17.02 17.31 11.40
CA CYS A 11 16.47 17.73 12.68
C CYS A 11 16.53 16.56 13.68
N PRO A 12 16.89 16.80 14.95
CA PRO A 12 16.76 15.78 15.99
C PRO A 12 15.30 15.34 16.10
N LEU A 13 15.08 14.03 16.08
CA LEU A 13 13.76 13.48 16.36
C LEU A 13 13.36 13.81 17.79
N PRO A 14 12.06 14.04 18.06
CA PRO A 14 11.59 14.23 19.42
C PRO A 14 11.80 12.95 20.24
N ASP A 15 12.00 13.10 21.56
CA ASP A 15 12.17 11.97 22.48
C ASP A 15 10.98 10.98 22.45
N ARG A 16 9.81 11.46 22.06
CA ARG A 16 8.60 10.66 21.86
C ARG A 16 7.83 11.17 20.64
N LEU A 17 7.41 10.24 19.77
CA LEU A 17 6.64 10.57 18.56
C LEU A 17 5.12 10.65 18.83
N PHE A 18 4.64 9.96 19.86
CA PHE A 18 3.23 9.91 20.30
C PHE A 18 3.09 10.43 21.73
N ALA A 19 1.87 10.64 22.24
CA ALA A 19 1.69 10.94 23.66
C ALA A 19 1.97 9.69 24.54
N ALA A 20 2.16 9.88 25.84
CA ALA A 20 2.21 8.75 26.77
C ALA A 20 0.90 7.95 26.70
N GLU A 21 0.98 6.62 26.68
CA GLU A 21 -0.15 5.69 26.53
C GLU A 21 -0.89 5.73 25.17
N GLU A 22 -0.47 6.56 24.21
CA GLU A 22 -1.00 6.60 22.83
C GLU A 22 -0.05 5.95 21.81
N GLU A 23 1.01 5.31 22.27
CA GLU A 23 1.92 4.59 21.39
C GLU A 23 1.12 3.51 20.64
N PRO A 24 1.14 3.51 19.29
CA PRO A 24 0.37 2.54 18.53
C PRO A 24 0.83 1.14 18.91
N ILE A 25 -0.10 0.32 19.35
CA ILE A 25 0.15 -1.07 19.77
C ILE A 25 0.40 -1.92 18.53
N GLY A 26 1.53 -1.70 17.85
CA GLY A 26 2.10 -2.55 16.80
C GLY A 26 1.11 -3.09 15.76
N VAL A 27 -0.03 -2.44 15.51
CA VAL A 27 -1.00 -2.92 14.51
C VAL A 27 -0.36 -2.62 13.17
N ARG A 28 0.36 -3.63 12.65
CA ARG A 28 0.85 -3.61 11.28
C ARG A 28 -0.36 -3.45 10.38
N VAL A 29 -0.53 -2.23 9.87
CA VAL A 29 -1.45 -1.96 8.78
C VAL A 29 -0.86 -2.68 7.56
N ILE A 30 -1.34 -3.88 7.28
CA ILE A 30 -0.81 -4.74 6.21
C ILE A 30 -1.09 -4.11 4.83
N ALA A 31 -2.04 -3.17 4.74
CA ALA A 31 -2.32 -2.44 3.52
C ALA A 31 -2.88 -1.03 3.81
N HIS A 32 -2.19 0.01 3.36
CA HIS A 32 -2.73 1.36 3.16
C HIS A 32 -3.52 1.46 1.83
N HIS A 33 -4.10 0.37 1.35
CA HIS A 33 -4.69 0.38 0.01
C HIS A 33 -6.16 0.79 0.08
N LYS A 34 -6.52 1.87 -0.60
CA LYS A 34 -7.92 2.15 -0.94
C LYS A 34 -8.41 0.95 -1.75
N SER A 35 -9.33 0.19 -1.17
CA SER A 35 -9.88 -1.06 -1.72
C SER A 35 -10.70 -0.88 -3.00
N CYS A 36 -10.85 0.35 -3.50
CA CYS A 36 -11.67 0.65 -4.66
C CYS A 36 -10.90 0.88 -5.97
N GLY A 37 -9.58 1.11 -5.95
CA GLY A 37 -8.84 1.53 -7.15
C GLY A 37 -8.91 0.51 -8.29
N ILE A 38 -8.68 -0.77 -7.98
CA ILE A 38 -8.74 -1.85 -8.97
C ILE A 38 -10.16 -1.97 -9.55
N ARG A 39 -11.20 -1.95 -8.71
CA ARG A 39 -12.59 -2.00 -9.17
C ARG A 39 -12.96 -0.81 -10.08
N GLN A 40 -12.49 0.39 -9.74
CA GLN A 40 -12.71 1.57 -10.59
C GLN A 40 -12.05 1.43 -11.95
N ILE A 41 -10.81 0.93 -11.99
CA ILE A 41 -10.10 0.66 -13.25
C ILE A 41 -10.87 -0.37 -14.08
N LEU A 42 -11.23 -1.51 -13.50
CA LEU A 42 -11.93 -2.57 -14.22
C LEU A 42 -13.31 -2.13 -14.76
N ASN A 43 -14.03 -1.28 -14.01
CA ASN A 43 -15.33 -0.73 -14.46
C ASN A 43 -15.21 0.25 -15.65
N THR A 44 -14.02 0.77 -15.96
CA THR A 44 -13.80 1.66 -17.10
C THR A 44 -13.45 0.91 -18.39
N LEU A 45 -13.17 -0.38 -18.29
CA LEU A 45 -12.78 -1.22 -19.42
C LEU A 45 -14.00 -1.81 -20.12
N ASP A 46 -13.87 -2.01 -21.42
CA ASP A 46 -14.89 -2.72 -22.19
C ASP A 46 -14.86 -4.22 -21.85
N THR A 47 -15.98 -4.91 -22.09
CA THR A 47 -16.11 -6.35 -21.81
C THR A 47 -15.02 -7.20 -22.48
N ASN A 48 -14.60 -6.84 -23.69
CA ASN A 48 -13.50 -7.54 -24.39
C ASN A 48 -12.14 -7.36 -23.70
N GLU A 49 -11.88 -6.18 -23.14
CA GLU A 49 -10.64 -5.87 -22.44
C GLU A 49 -10.59 -6.58 -21.09
N VAL A 50 -11.72 -6.64 -20.38
CA VAL A 50 -11.87 -7.40 -19.14
C VAL A 50 -11.63 -8.89 -19.37
N GLU A 51 -12.24 -9.46 -20.42
CA GLU A 51 -12.00 -10.86 -20.82
C GLU A 51 -10.53 -11.10 -21.17
N MET A 52 -9.87 -10.19 -21.89
CA MET A 52 -8.43 -10.31 -22.17
C MET A 52 -7.60 -10.36 -20.88
N ILE A 53 -7.91 -9.51 -19.88
CA ILE A 53 -7.23 -9.52 -18.57
C ILE A 53 -7.47 -10.83 -17.83
N ARG A 54 -8.66 -11.42 -17.96
CA ARG A 54 -9.04 -12.71 -17.37
C ARG A 54 -8.14 -13.85 -17.85
N PHE A 55 -7.69 -13.84 -19.11
CA PHE A 55 -6.76 -14.83 -19.67
C PHE A 55 -5.28 -14.57 -19.37
N LEU A 56 -4.93 -13.36 -18.91
CA LEU A 56 -3.57 -13.00 -18.49
C LEU A 56 -3.30 -13.41 -17.03
N PRO A 57 -2.05 -13.33 -16.54
CA PRO A 57 -1.71 -13.57 -15.12
C PRO A 57 -2.45 -12.66 -14.11
N PHE A 58 -3.25 -11.72 -14.62
CA PHE A 58 -4.07 -10.77 -13.88
C PHE A 58 -5.52 -11.25 -13.65
N GLY A 59 -5.95 -12.41 -14.17
CA GLY A 59 -7.33 -12.89 -14.04
C GLY A 59 -7.84 -12.99 -12.60
N LYS A 60 -6.94 -13.29 -11.65
CA LYS A 60 -7.22 -13.27 -10.21
C LYS A 60 -7.78 -11.94 -9.68
N PHE A 61 -7.48 -10.81 -10.34
CA PHE A 61 -8.01 -9.51 -9.97
C PHE A 61 -9.46 -9.33 -10.44
N ILE A 62 -9.86 -9.97 -11.53
CA ILE A 62 -11.24 -10.01 -12.01
C ILE A 62 -12.09 -10.84 -11.04
N ASP A 63 -11.62 -12.05 -10.72
CA ASP A 63 -12.31 -12.98 -9.82
C ASP A 63 -12.47 -12.42 -8.39
N ALA A 64 -11.44 -11.74 -7.87
CA ALA A 64 -11.47 -11.14 -6.53
C ALA A 64 -12.45 -9.96 -6.40
N HIS A 65 -12.89 -9.37 -7.51
CA HIS A 65 -13.79 -8.22 -7.54
C HIS A 65 -15.17 -8.53 -8.11
N ASN A 66 -15.49 -9.82 -8.34
CA ASN A 66 -16.76 -10.33 -8.87
C ASN A 66 -17.21 -9.63 -10.17
N LEU A 67 -16.27 -9.45 -11.11
CA LEU A 67 -16.51 -8.95 -12.46
C LEU A 67 -16.46 -10.08 -13.50
#